data_AF-A0A855EYF5-F1
#
_entry.id   AF-A0A855EYF5-F1
#
_cell.length_a   1.000
_cell.length_b   1.000
_cell.length_c   1.000
_cell.angle_alpha   90.00
_cell.angle_beta   90.00
_cell.angle_gamma   90.00
#
_symmetry.space_group_name_H-M   'P 1'
#
loop_
_entity.id
_entity.type
_entity.pdbx_description
1 polymer ?
#
loop_
_entity_poly.entity_id
_entity_poly.type
_entity_poly.pdbx_seq_one_letter_code
_entity_poly.pdbx_strand_id
1 'polypeptide(L)' 'MFKSLLSILFTEILFPAWAFASASLFLYLVPEYWFILTVISVILLIIVHPILFGRFDKYDK' A
#
# COMPACT_ATOMS: atom_id res chain seq x y z
N MET A 1 6.02 -3.73 -23.95
CA MET A 1 5.58 -3.00 -22.74
C MET A 1 5.20 -4.02 -21.66
N PHE A 2 6.17 -4.80 -21.19
CA PHE A 2 5.97 -5.61 -20.00
C PHE A 2 6.15 -4.65 -18.84
N LYS A 3 5.08 -4.29 -18.13
CA LYS A 3 5.26 -3.71 -16.79
C LYS A 3 6.12 -4.73 -16.04
N SER A 4 7.25 -4.28 -15.51
CA SER A 4 8.12 -5.13 -14.70
C SER A 4 7.25 -5.92 -13.72
N LEU A 5 7.49 -7.23 -13.57
CA LEU A 5 6.77 -8.10 -12.63
C LEU A 5 6.70 -7.46 -11.24
N LEU A 6 7.75 -6.71 -10.90
CA LEU A 6 7.86 -5.87 -9.72
C LEU A 6 6.77 -4.78 -9.68
N SER A 7 6.58 -4.02 -10.75
CA SER A 7 5.53 -2.99 -10.85
C SER A 7 4.12 -3.58 -10.72
N ILE A 8 3.85 -4.77 -11.26
CA ILE A 8 2.54 -5.44 -11.12
C ILE A 8 2.32 -5.88 -9.67
N LEU A 9 3.33 -6.53 -9.06
CA LEU A 9 3.31 -6.91 -7.64
C LEU A 9 3.13 -5.69 -6.72
N PHE A 10 3.78 -4.57 -7.03
CA PHE A 10 3.73 -3.36 -6.20
C PHE A 10 2.47 -2.52 -6.41
N THR A 11 1.87 -2.51 -7.60
CA THR A 11 0.69 -1.66 -7.85
C THR A 11 -0.63 -2.43 -7.72
N GLU A 12 -0.69 -3.67 -8.24
CA GLU A 12 -1.96 -4.41 -8.31
C GLU A 12 -2.19 -5.32 -7.09
N ILE A 13 -1.12 -5.86 -6.49
CA ILE A 13 -1.24 -6.80 -5.37
C ILE A 13 -0.97 -6.12 -4.02
N LEU A 14 -0.02 -5.19 -3.96
CA LEU A 14 0.38 -4.53 -2.71
C LEU A 14 -0.78 -3.76 -2.06
N PHE A 15 -1.57 -3.03 -2.84
CA PHE A 15 -2.70 -2.25 -2.34
C PHE A 15 -3.79 -3.12 -1.69
N PRO A 16 -4.35 -4.12 -2.38
CA PRO A 16 -5.33 -5.00 -1.76
C PRO A 16 -4.72 -5.81 -0.62
N ALA A 17 -3.50 -6.34 -0.76
CA ALA A 17 -2.84 -7.07 0.32
C ALA A 17 -2.63 -6.21 1.57
N TRP A 18 -2.23 -4.94 1.39
CA TRP A 18 -2.07 -4.00 2.49
C TRP A 18 -3.41 -3.67 3.15
N ALA A 19 -4.45 -3.40 2.36
CA ALA A 19 -5.79 -3.11 2.86
C ALA A 19 -6.34 -4.30 3.69
N PHE A 20 -6.19 -5.53 3.19
CA PHE A 20 -6.61 -6.73 3.92
C PHE A 20 -5.79 -6.96 5.20
N ALA A 21 -4.47 -6.86 5.13
CA ALA A 21 -3.60 -7.05 6.29
C ALA A 21 -3.87 -5.99 7.36
N SER A 22 -3.99 -4.72 6.98
CA SER A 22 -4.29 -3.63 7.91
C SER A 22 -5.69 -3.74 8.50
N ALA A 23 -6.71 -4.10 7.70
CA ALA A 23 -8.06 -4.35 8.20
C ALA A 23 -8.09 -5.48 9.23
N SER A 24 -7.46 -6.63 8.94
CA SER A 24 -7.39 -7.76 9.89
C SER A 24 -6.62 -7.39 11.16
N LEU A 25 -5.53 -6.63 11.04
CA LEU A 25 -4.71 -6.23 12.17
C LEU A 25 -5.45 -5.24 13.08
N PHE A 26 -6.13 -4.25 12.51
CA PHE A 26 -6.92 -3.29 13.29
C PHE A 26 -8.22 -3.90 13.85
N LEU A 27 -8.84 -4.85 13.15
CA LEU A 27 -9.95 -5.63 13.70
C LEU A 27 -9.53 -6.40 14.95
N TYR A 28 -8.30 -6.92 14.99
CA TYR A 28 -7.80 -7.65 16.15
C TYR A 28 -7.41 -6.72 17.32
N LEU A 29 -6.79 -5.58 17.03
CA LEU A 29 -6.26 -4.67 18.07
C LEU A 29 -7.28 -3.64 18.56
N VAL A 30 -8.05 -3.03 17.65
CA VAL A 30 -8.96 -1.92 17.94
C VAL A 30 -10.26 -2.06 17.12
N PRO A 31 -11.12 -3.04 17.47
CA PRO A 31 -12.31 -3.38 16.68
C PRO A 31 -13.38 -2.29 16.62
N GLU A 32 -13.34 -1.26 17.46
CA GLU A 32 -14.28 -0.12 17.36
C GLU A 32 -13.86 0.90 16.29
N TYR A 33 -12.55 1.08 16.07
CA TYR A 33 -12.00 2.09 15.16
C TYR A 33 -11.30 1.49 13.94
N TRP A 34 -11.39 0.17 13.76
CA TRP A 34 -10.67 -0.56 12.71
C TRP A 34 -10.88 0.06 11.32
N PHE A 35 -12.13 0.41 10.98
CA PHE A 35 -12.47 0.94 9.67
C PHE A 35 -11.76 2.28 9.39
N ILE A 36 -11.83 3.20 10.36
CA ILE A 36 -11.21 4.53 10.25
C ILE A 36 -9.68 4.41 10.19
N LEU A 37 -9.09 3.55 11.02
CA LEU A 37 -7.64 3.30 11.02
C LEU A 37 -7.16 2.67 9.71
N THR A 38 -7.95 1.77 9.13
CA THR A 38 -7.65 1.15 7.83
C THR A 38 -7.65 2.21 6.72
N VAL A 39 -8.64 3.10 6.70
CA VAL A 39 -8.72 4.20 5.73
C VAL A 39 -7.51 5.14 5.87
N ILE A 40 -7.16 5.54 7.10
CA ILE A 40 -5.98 6.38 7.35
C ILE A 40 -4.69 5.68 6.89
N SER A 41 -4.57 4.38 7.17
CA SER A 41 -3.41 3.57 6.74
C SER A 41 -3.28 3.50 5.23
N VAL A 42 -4.38 3.33 4.50
CA VAL A 42 -4.38 3.33 3.02
C VAL A 42 -3.99 4.72 2.48
N ILE A 43 -4.49 5.81 3.06
CA ILE A 43 -4.10 7.18 2.68
C ILE A 43 -2.60 7.40 2.90
N LEU A 44 -2.06 6.97 4.04
CA LEU A 44 -0.62 7.02 4.33
C LEU A 44 0.18 6.22 3.30
N LEU A 45 -0.29 5.02 2.92
CA LEU A 45 0.37 4.22 1.90
C LEU A 45 0.40 4.96 0.54
N ILE A 46 -0.70 5.60 0.13
CA ILE A 46 -0.75 6.40 -1.11
C ILE A 46 0.28 7.54 -1.08
N ILE A 47 0.50 8.18 0.06
CA ILE A 47 1.46 9.30 0.20
C ILE A 47 2.91 8.79 0.26
N VAL A 48 3.14 7.71 1.01
CA VAL A 48 4.47 7.14 1.21
C VAL A 48 4.95 6.39 -0.03
N HIS A 49 4.04 5.79 -0.80
CA HIS A 49 4.36 5.06 -2.02
C HIS A 49 5.19 5.88 -3.03
N PRO A 50 4.81 7.10 -3.46
CA PRO A 50 5.62 7.90 -4.38
C PRO A 50 6.92 8.39 -3.74
N ILE A 51 7.01 8.50 -2.41
CA ILE A 51 8.24 8.93 -1.73
C ILE A 51 9.28 7.80 -1.70
N LEU A 52 8.83 6.58 -1.34
CA LEU A 52 9.70 5.40 -1.34
C LEU A 52 10.07 4.98 -2.77
N PHE A 53 9.11 5.05 -3.69
CA PHE A 53 9.23 4.44 -5.01
C PHE A 53 9.49 5.42 -6.16
N GLY A 54 9.23 6.71 -5.98
CA GLY A 54 9.59 7.77 -6.94
C GLY A 54 11.11 7.95 -7.10
N ARG A 55 11.92 7.37 -6.20
CA ARG A 55 13.38 7.26 -6.41
C ARG A 55 13.80 6.15 -7.37
N PHE A 56 12.97 5.11 -7.59
CA PHE A 56 13.28 4.06 -8.57
C PHE A 56 12.99 4.50 -10.01
N ASP A 57 12.08 5.46 -10.21
CA ASP A 57 11.82 6.08 -11.51
C ASP A 57 13.01 6.91 -12.04
N LYS A 58 13.94 7.31 -11.15
CA LYS A 58 15.17 8.02 -11.51
C LYS A 58 16.29 7.12 -12.04
N TYR A 59 16.17 5.79 -11.91
CA TYR A 59 17.18 4.84 -12.39
C TYR A 59 16.87 4.26 -13.78
N ASP A 60 15.80 4.72 -14.43
CA ASP A 60 15.43 4.38 -15.80
C ASP A 60 15.80 5.52 -16.78
N LYS A 61 17.01 6.08 -16.63
CA LYS A 61 17.62 7.03 -17.56
C LYS A 61 19.01 6.59 -17.96
#